data_AF-A0A7V9MUN1-F1
#
_entry.id   AF-A0A7V9MUN1-F1
#
_cell.length_a   1.000
_cell.length_b   1.000
_cell.length_c   1.000
_cell.angle_alpha   90.00
_cell.angle_beta   90.00
_cell.angle_gamma   90.00
#
_symmetry.space_group_name_H-M   'P 1'
#
loop_
_entity.id
_entity.type
_entity.pdbx_description
1 polymer ?
#
loop_
_entity_poly.entity_id
_entity_poly.type
_entity_poly.pdbx_seq_one_letter_code
_entity_poly.pdbx_strand_id
1 'polypeptide(L)'
;MAPAQERALRIALVTSSYNYIADGVALTLNRLVGYLERQGVEMLVFTPTADKPAFAHNGTIVPVQSMPLPGRPEYRLVMNMPGDVKRKLLEFKPDIIHIAVPDLLGHAAQALANANGIPVVATYHTRYEIYLRHYWYLTPFEGLLTKILRRFYGACREVYV
;
A
#
# COMPACT_ATOMS: atom_id res chain seq x y z
N MET A 1 -34.73 19.58 10.48
CA MET A 1 -33.31 19.43 10.09
C MET A 1 -33.18 18.06 9.45
N ALA A 2 -32.98 17.99 8.13
CA ALA A 2 -32.68 16.71 7.49
C ALA A 2 -31.33 16.20 8.06
N PRO A 3 -31.18 14.89 8.34
CA PRO A 3 -29.88 14.36 8.73
C PRO A 3 -28.87 14.68 7.64
N ALA A 4 -27.70 15.21 8.01
CA ALA A 4 -26.60 15.38 7.09
C ALA A 4 -26.33 14.01 6.45
N GLN A 5 -26.44 13.94 5.12
CA GLN A 5 -26.17 12.71 4.39
C GLN A 5 -24.70 12.37 4.62
N GLU A 6 -24.43 11.37 5.48
CA GLU A 6 -23.06 10.90 5.74
C GLU A 6 -22.48 10.45 4.40
N ARG A 7 -21.50 11.22 3.90
CA ARG A 7 -20.79 10.87 2.68
C ARG A 7 -20.14 9.49 2.87
N ALA A 8 -20.05 8.72 1.79
CA ALA A 8 -19.32 7.46 1.79
C ALA A 8 -17.89 7.66 2.35
N LEU A 9 -17.46 6.71 3.19
CA LEU A 9 -16.08 6.67 3.66
C LEU A 9 -15.15 6.43 2.47
N ARG A 10 -13.99 7.06 2.48
CA ARG A 10 -13.00 6.98 1.40
C ARG A 10 -11.69 6.43 1.92
N ILE A 11 -11.22 5.33 1.33
CA ILE A 11 -9.96 4.70 1.74
C ILE A 11 -9.04 4.61 0.53
N ALA A 12 -7.83 5.17 0.69
CA ALA A 12 -6.75 5.00 -0.26
C ALA A 12 -5.88 3.81 0.16
N LEU A 13 -5.94 2.71 -0.59
CA LEU A 13 -5.06 1.57 -0.41
C LEU A 13 -3.76 1.80 -1.18
N VAL A 14 -2.61 1.67 -0.51
CA VAL A 14 -1.28 1.80 -1.10
C VAL A 14 -0.55 0.47 -0.95
N THR A 15 -0.24 -0.18 -2.07
CA THR A 15 0.38 -1.51 -2.08
C THR A 15 1.21 -1.74 -3.34
N SER A 16 2.38 -2.37 -3.18
CA SER A 16 3.19 -2.83 -4.31
C SER A 16 2.93 -4.28 -4.72
N SER A 17 1.97 -4.96 -4.09
CA SER A 17 1.44 -6.25 -4.54
C SER A 17 -0.09 -6.18 -4.64
N TYR A 18 -0.60 -6.34 -5.86
CA TYR A 18 -2.03 -6.36 -6.16
C TYR A 18 -2.29 -7.22 -7.40
N ASN A 19 -3.11 -6.78 -8.35
CA ASN A 19 -3.61 -7.65 -9.42
C ASN A 19 -2.61 -8.05 -10.50
N TYR A 20 -1.35 -7.59 -10.46
CA TYR A 20 -0.31 -8.07 -11.38
C TYR A 20 0.27 -9.44 -10.96
N ILE A 21 0.09 -9.86 -9.70
CA ILE A 21 0.63 -11.12 -9.16
C ILE A 21 -0.41 -11.81 -8.27
N ALA A 22 -0.64 -13.11 -8.48
CA ALA A 22 -1.57 -13.89 -7.68
C ALA A 22 -0.91 -14.48 -6.42
N ASP A 23 -0.53 -13.62 -5.47
CA ASP A 23 -0.04 -14.05 -4.15
C ASP A 23 -1.10 -13.92 -3.04
N GLY A 24 -0.80 -14.45 -1.86
CA GLY A 24 -1.72 -14.41 -0.72
C GLY A 24 -2.07 -12.99 -0.25
N VAL A 25 -1.14 -12.05 -0.36
CA VAL A 25 -1.36 -10.64 0.04
C VAL A 25 -2.29 -9.97 -0.96
N ALA A 26 -1.99 -10.06 -2.24
CA ALA A 26 -2.77 -9.49 -3.34
C ALA A 26 -4.21 -10.00 -3.34
N LEU A 27 -4.42 -11.31 -3.19
CA LEU A 27 -5.76 -11.91 -3.13
C LEU A 27 -6.54 -11.46 -1.89
N THR A 28 -5.88 -11.34 -0.75
CA THR A 28 -6.51 -10.90 0.50
C THR A 28 -6.91 -9.43 0.42
N LEU A 29 -6.01 -8.56 -0.06
CA LEU A 29 -6.31 -7.15 -0.30
C LEU A 29 -7.45 -6.98 -1.31
N ASN A 30 -7.46 -7.77 -2.39
CA ASN A 30 -8.53 -7.71 -3.37
C ASN A 30 -9.91 -8.06 -2.78
N ARG A 31 -9.97 -9.10 -1.94
CA ARG A 31 -11.20 -9.48 -1.22
C ARG A 31 -11.63 -8.42 -0.23
N LEU A 32 -10.69 -7.82 0.51
CA LEU A 32 -10.94 -6.73 1.44
C LEU A 32 -11.53 -5.52 0.72
N VAL A 33 -10.92 -5.08 -0.37
CA VAL A 33 -11.40 -3.95 -1.18
C VAL A 33 -12.83 -4.23 -1.66
N GLY A 34 -13.09 -5.40 -2.25
CA GLY A 34 -14.43 -5.75 -2.72
C GLY A 34 -15.46 -5.84 -1.57
N TYR A 35 -15.06 -6.28 -0.38
CA TYR A 35 -15.92 -6.25 0.81
C TYR A 35 -16.26 -4.81 1.21
N LEU A 36 -15.27 -3.92 1.30
CA LEU A 36 -15.45 -2.52 1.68
C LEU A 36 -16.33 -1.77 0.67
N GLU A 37 -16.14 -1.97 -0.63
CA GLU A 37 -17.01 -1.39 -1.65
C GLU A 37 -18.48 -1.83 -1.49
N ARG A 38 -18.72 -3.10 -1.15
CA ARG A 38 -20.09 -3.58 -0.84
C ARG A 38 -20.68 -2.96 0.44
N GLN A 39 -19.85 -2.45 1.34
CA GLN A 39 -20.28 -1.69 2.51
C GLN A 39 -20.46 -0.19 2.22
N GLY A 40 -20.33 0.23 0.96
CA GLY A 40 -20.48 1.64 0.56
C GLY A 40 -19.23 2.49 0.79
N VAL A 41 -18.05 1.88 0.97
CA VAL A 41 -16.77 2.58 1.05
C VAL A 41 -16.21 2.81 -0.35
N GLU A 42 -15.81 4.04 -0.67
CA GLU A 42 -15.09 4.35 -1.90
C GLU A 42 -13.62 3.92 -1.76
N MET A 43 -13.15 3.08 -2.69
CA MET A 43 -11.80 2.53 -2.66
C MET A 43 -10.95 3.01 -3.84
N LEU A 44 -9.79 3.61 -3.54
CA LEU A 44 -8.78 3.98 -4.54
C LEU A 44 -7.48 3.23 -4.24
N VAL A 45 -6.96 2.47 -5.20
CA VAL A 45 -5.82 1.55 -5.03
C VAL A 45 -4.61 2.03 -5.82
N PHE A 46 -3.54 2.42 -5.12
CA PHE A 46 -2.26 2.84 -5.69
C PHE A 46 -1.32 1.66 -5.75
N THR A 47 -1.04 1.18 -6.97
CA THR A 47 -0.28 -0.07 -7.14
C THR A 47 0.42 -0.18 -8.50
N PRO A 48 1.52 -0.95 -8.61
CA PRO A 48 2.05 -1.40 -9.88
C PRO A 48 1.02 -2.14 -10.72
N THR A 49 1.09 -1.97 -12.03
CA THR A 49 0.27 -2.71 -13.00
C THR A 49 1.15 -3.45 -13.99
N ALA A 50 0.58 -4.46 -14.64
CA ALA A 50 1.19 -5.19 -15.74
C ALA A 50 0.17 -5.32 -16.87
N ASP A 51 0.66 -5.44 -18.11
CA ASP A 51 -0.20 -5.53 -19.31
C ASP A 51 -1.21 -6.68 -19.22
N LYS A 52 -0.81 -7.78 -18.59
CA LYS A 52 -1.66 -8.93 -18.30
C LYS A 52 -1.84 -9.07 -16.79
N PRO A 53 -3.00 -8.68 -16.24
CA PRO A 53 -3.27 -8.90 -14.83
C PRO A 53 -3.43 -10.40 -14.53
N ALA A 54 -3.02 -10.82 -13.34
CA ALA A 54 -3.13 -12.20 -12.88
C ALA A 54 -4.58 -12.56 -12.47
N PHE A 55 -5.38 -11.56 -12.08
CA PHE A 55 -6.80 -11.72 -11.72
C PHE A 55 -7.55 -10.39 -11.80
N ALA A 56 -8.90 -10.44 -11.75
CA ALA A 56 -9.75 -9.25 -11.76
C ALA A 56 -9.66 -8.49 -10.42
N HIS A 57 -9.47 -7.18 -10.49
CA HIS A 57 -9.35 -6.34 -9.31
C HIS A 57 -10.68 -5.72 -8.88
N ASN A 58 -10.82 -5.47 -7.59
CA ASN A 58 -11.80 -4.58 -7.00
C ASN A 58 -11.16 -3.20 -6.77
N GLY A 59 -11.96 -2.17 -6.51
CA GLY A 59 -11.44 -0.82 -6.33
C GLY A 59 -11.00 -0.15 -7.64
N THR A 60 -10.92 1.17 -7.59
CA THR A 60 -10.39 1.98 -8.70
C THR A 60 -8.86 1.98 -8.63
N ILE A 61 -8.18 1.53 -9.66
CA ILE A 61 -6.70 1.50 -9.69
C ILE A 61 -6.12 2.85 -10.16
N VAL A 62 -5.14 3.35 -9.41
CA VAL A 62 -4.17 4.35 -9.86
C VAL A 62 -2.83 3.65 -10.09
N PRO A 63 -2.42 3.46 -11.35
CA PRO A 63 -1.19 2.77 -11.66
C PRO A 63 0.03 3.58 -11.19
N VAL A 64 1.01 2.89 -10.62
CA VAL A 64 2.29 3.48 -10.23
C VAL A 64 3.43 2.82 -11.01
N GLN A 65 4.32 3.63 -11.56
CA GLN A 65 5.47 3.14 -12.33
C GLN A 65 6.38 2.27 -11.45
N SER A 66 6.87 1.18 -12.03
CA SER A 66 7.69 0.20 -11.32
C SER A 66 8.56 -0.60 -12.27
N MET A 67 9.65 -1.15 -11.73
CA MET A 67 10.54 -2.06 -12.42
C MET A 67 10.53 -3.46 -11.77
N PRO A 68 10.87 -4.53 -12.49
CA PRO A 68 11.03 -5.85 -11.90
C PRO A 68 12.06 -5.84 -10.76
N LEU A 69 11.78 -6.54 -9.67
CA LEU A 69 12.69 -6.69 -8.53
C LEU A 69 13.90 -7.56 -8.95
N PRO A 70 15.15 -7.10 -8.77
CA PRO A 70 16.33 -7.92 -9.08
C PRO A 70 16.32 -9.25 -8.31
N GLY A 71 16.53 -10.36 -9.03
CA GLY A 71 16.53 -11.72 -8.47
C GLY A 71 15.14 -12.33 -8.25
N ARG A 72 14.07 -11.53 -8.30
CA ARG A 72 12.67 -11.98 -8.20
C ARG A 72 11.76 -11.16 -9.13
N PRO A 73 11.92 -11.31 -10.46
CA PRO A 73 11.28 -10.44 -11.46
C PRO A 73 9.74 -10.54 -11.47
N GLU A 74 9.16 -11.55 -10.83
CA GLU A 74 7.73 -11.67 -10.59
C GLU A 74 7.19 -10.57 -9.67
N TYR A 75 8.02 -9.99 -8.81
CA TYR A 75 7.68 -8.83 -7.98
C TYR A 75 8.14 -7.53 -8.62
N ARG A 76 7.47 -6.43 -8.28
CA ARG A 76 7.78 -5.10 -8.81
C ARG A 76 8.21 -4.14 -7.71
N LEU A 77 9.28 -3.41 -7.97
CA LEU A 77 9.77 -2.30 -7.15
C LEU A 77 9.24 -0.98 -7.67
N VAL A 78 8.56 -0.23 -6.81
CA VAL A 78 8.22 1.17 -7.04
C VAL A 78 9.36 2.04 -6.54
N MET A 79 9.85 2.95 -7.37
CA MET A 79 11.00 3.80 -7.01
C MET A 79 10.62 5.12 -6.36
N ASN A 80 9.44 5.63 -6.69
CA ASN A 80 8.94 6.87 -6.13
C ASN A 80 7.41 6.93 -6.23
N MET A 81 6.82 7.94 -5.61
CA MET A 81 5.44 8.35 -5.86
C MET A 81 5.46 9.64 -6.69
N PRO A 82 5.22 9.56 -8.01
CA PRO A 82 5.20 10.73 -8.90
C PRO A 82 4.22 11.82 -8.45
N GLY A 83 4.46 13.06 -8.87
CA GLY A 83 3.65 14.21 -8.44
C GLY A 83 2.18 14.12 -8.83
N ASP A 84 1.87 13.55 -10.00
CA ASP A 84 0.51 13.28 -10.45
C ASP A 84 -0.17 12.21 -9.58
N VAL A 85 0.55 11.16 -9.17
CA VAL A 85 0.05 10.12 -8.25
C VAL A 85 -0.26 10.73 -6.87
N LYS A 86 0.63 11.58 -6.35
CA LYS A 86 0.39 12.32 -5.11
C LYS A 86 -0.85 13.22 -5.22
N ARG A 87 -0.99 13.94 -6.34
CA ARG A 87 -2.15 14.80 -6.60
C ARG A 87 -3.45 13.99 -6.61
N LYS A 88 -3.49 12.85 -7.31
CA LYS A 88 -4.65 11.95 -7.32
C LYS A 88 -5.04 11.49 -5.92
N LEU A 89 -4.07 11.17 -5.07
CA LEU A 89 -4.32 10.80 -3.68
C LEU A 89 -4.98 11.94 -2.91
N LEU A 90 -4.48 13.17 -3.04
CA LEU A 90 -5.02 14.33 -2.33
C LEU A 90 -6.40 14.76 -2.87
N GLU A 91 -6.60 14.70 -4.19
CA GLU A 91 -7.88 15.00 -4.85
C GLU A 91 -8.99 14.03 -4.44
N PHE A 92 -8.64 12.76 -4.20
CA PHE A 92 -9.56 11.75 -3.68
C PHE A 92 -10.10 12.11 -2.28
N LYS A 93 -9.32 12.85 -1.48
CA LYS A 93 -9.62 13.23 -0.09
C LYS A 93 -9.96 12.00 0.78
N PRO A 94 -9.03 11.05 0.94
CA PRO A 94 -9.26 9.86 1.75
C PRO A 94 -9.45 10.23 3.22
N ASP A 95 -10.37 9.52 3.88
CA ASP A 95 -10.51 9.56 5.33
C ASP A 95 -9.34 8.84 6.03
N ILE A 96 -8.84 7.77 5.40
CA ILE A 96 -7.68 6.99 5.86
C ILE A 96 -6.85 6.53 4.66
N ILE A 97 -5.53 6.50 4.83
CA ILE A 97 -4.61 5.81 3.91
C ILE A 97 -4.22 4.47 4.55
N HIS A 98 -4.50 3.38 3.85
CA HIS A 98 -4.11 2.03 4.26
C HIS A 98 -2.89 1.58 3.48
N ILE A 99 -1.76 1.35 4.17
CA ILE A 99 -0.52 0.89 3.54
C ILE A 99 -0.32 -0.60 3.82
N ALA A 100 -0.29 -1.41 2.76
CA ALA A 100 -0.11 -2.86 2.89
C ALA A 100 1.35 -3.32 2.74
N VAL A 101 2.22 -2.48 2.18
CA VAL A 101 3.64 -2.79 1.99
C VAL A 101 4.52 -1.60 2.42
N PRO A 102 5.50 -1.81 3.33
CA PRO A 102 6.39 -0.75 3.84
C PRO A 102 7.56 -0.48 2.90
N ASP A 103 7.30 -0.30 1.60
CA ASP A 103 8.32 0.00 0.60
C ASP A 103 8.42 1.51 0.31
N LEU A 104 9.18 1.90 -0.73
CA LEU A 104 9.34 3.32 -1.10
C LEU A 104 8.00 4.00 -1.41
N LEU A 105 7.03 3.28 -1.98
CA LEU A 105 5.69 3.81 -2.22
C LEU A 105 4.95 4.01 -0.90
N GLY A 106 4.99 3.03 0.00
CA GLY A 106 4.42 3.13 1.34
C GLY A 106 5.01 4.30 2.14
N HIS A 107 6.34 4.42 2.17
CA HIS A 107 7.02 5.54 2.83
C HIS A 107 6.64 6.90 2.24
N ALA A 108 6.54 7.00 0.91
CA ALA A 108 6.12 8.23 0.25
C ALA A 108 4.66 8.59 0.57
N ALA A 109 3.77 7.61 0.61
CA ALA A 109 2.37 7.81 0.99
C ALA A 109 2.24 8.22 2.47
N GLN A 110 2.98 7.57 3.38
CA GLN A 110 2.99 7.94 4.79
C GLN A 110 3.51 9.37 5.00
N ALA A 111 4.58 9.76 4.30
CA ALA A 111 5.10 11.12 4.38
C ALA A 111 4.09 12.15 3.86
N LEU A 112 3.41 11.85 2.75
CA LEU A 112 2.35 12.69 2.19
C LEU A 112 1.15 12.80 3.14
N ALA A 113 0.75 11.69 3.75
CA ALA A 113 -0.34 11.64 4.73
C ALA A 113 -0.05 12.54 5.94
N ASN A 114 1.15 12.38 6.51
CA ASN A 114 1.60 13.18 7.66
C ASN A 114 1.63 14.68 7.34
N ALA A 115 2.08 15.05 6.14
CA ALA A 115 2.09 16.44 5.70
C ALA A 115 0.69 17.07 5.54
N ASN A 116 -0.35 16.24 5.39
CA ASN A 116 -1.73 16.68 5.15
C ASN A 116 -2.69 16.29 6.30
N GLY A 117 -2.17 15.77 7.42
CA GLY A 117 -2.98 15.37 8.57
C GLY A 117 -3.93 14.20 8.32
N ILE A 118 -3.64 13.35 7.32
CA ILE A 118 -4.47 12.19 6.98
C ILE A 118 -4.02 10.98 7.82
N PRO A 119 -4.92 10.31 8.56
CA PRO A 119 -4.58 9.12 9.32
C PRO A 119 -4.06 7.98 8.43
N VAL A 120 -2.99 7.34 8.88
CA VAL A 120 -2.40 6.17 8.21
C VAL A 120 -2.63 4.92 9.06
N VAL A 121 -3.11 3.86 8.43
CA VAL A 121 -3.12 2.51 9.02
C VAL A 121 -2.28 1.59 8.15
N ALA A 122 -1.69 0.56 8.75
CA ALA A 122 -0.90 -0.41 8.01
C ALA A 122 -1.30 -1.85 8.31
N THR A 123 -0.93 -2.78 7.43
CA THR A 123 -1.01 -4.21 7.75
C THR A 123 0.36 -4.86 7.62
N TYR A 124 0.72 -5.67 8.61
CA TYR A 124 2.01 -6.33 8.73
C TYR A 124 1.90 -7.80 8.31
N HIS A 125 1.97 -8.05 7.01
CA HIS A 125 1.84 -9.40 6.44
C HIS A 125 3.17 -10.15 6.27
N THR A 126 4.29 -9.42 6.20
CA THR A 126 5.60 -9.97 5.86
C THR A 126 6.69 -9.48 6.81
N ARG A 127 7.42 -10.43 7.39
CA ARG A 127 8.59 -10.17 8.26
C ARG A 127 9.86 -9.90 7.46
N TYR A 128 9.91 -8.77 6.74
CA TYR A 128 11.01 -8.43 5.84
C TYR A 128 12.39 -8.47 6.52
N GLU A 129 12.47 -8.14 7.80
CA GLU A 129 13.71 -8.18 8.57
C GLU A 129 14.34 -9.58 8.63
N ILE A 130 13.50 -10.63 8.70
CA ILE A 130 13.98 -12.02 8.72
C ILE A 130 14.39 -12.49 7.32
N TYR A 131 13.75 -11.98 6.26
CA TYR A 131 14.09 -12.36 4.89
C TYR A 131 15.54 -11.99 4.54
N LEU A 132 16.11 -10.93 5.13
CA LEU A 132 17.52 -10.58 4.93
C LEU A 132 18.49 -11.68 5.40
N ARG A 133 18.08 -12.53 6.36
CA ARG A 133 18.91 -13.66 6.81
C ARG A 133 19.05 -14.78 5.77
N HIS A 134 18.11 -14.87 4.82
CA HIS A 134 18.22 -15.82 3.71
C HIS A 134 19.25 -15.39 2.67
N TYR A 135 19.66 -14.12 2.69
CA TYR A 135 20.69 -13.57 1.81
C TYR A 135 21.89 -13.20 2.66
N TRP A 136 22.89 -14.08 2.74
CA TRP A 136 24.05 -13.92 3.63
C TRP A 136 24.75 -12.57 3.47
N TYR A 137 24.78 -12.01 2.25
CA TYR A 137 25.37 -10.71 1.94
C TYR A 137 24.53 -9.51 2.42
N LEU A 138 23.25 -9.71 2.77
CA LEU A 138 22.35 -8.68 3.30
C LEU A 138 22.17 -8.73 4.82
N THR A 139 22.65 -9.78 5.48
CA THR A 139 22.52 -9.96 6.93
C THR A 139 23.04 -8.75 7.74
N PRO A 140 24.16 -8.07 7.38
CA PRO A 140 24.60 -6.86 8.09
C PRO A 140 23.59 -5.71 8.10
N PHE A 141 22.64 -5.68 7.16
CA PHE A 141 21.61 -4.63 7.05
C PHE A 141 20.34 -4.93 7.87
N GLU A 142 20.23 -6.10 8.52
CA GLU A 142 19.05 -6.50 9.30
C GLU A 142 18.69 -5.46 10.38
N GLY A 143 19.69 -4.98 11.13
CA GLY A 143 19.48 -3.99 12.18
C GLY A 143 18.99 -2.64 11.63
N LEU A 144 19.47 -2.24 10.46
CA LEU A 144 19.02 -1.02 9.79
C LEU A 144 17.58 -1.16 9.30
N LEU A 145 17.26 -2.26 8.60
CA LEU A 145 15.91 -2.53 8.12
C LEU A 145 14.92 -2.61 9.29
N THR A 146 15.29 -3.27 10.40
CA THR A 146 14.47 -3.33 11.61
C THR A 146 14.17 -1.93 12.16
N LYS A 147 15.16 -1.02 12.19
CA LYS A 147 14.95 0.37 12.63
C LYS A 147 14.01 1.12 11.67
N ILE A 148 14.18 0.94 10.37
CA ILE A 148 13.31 1.56 9.34
C ILE A 148 11.87 1.08 9.51
N LEU A 149 11.65 -0.24 9.61
CA LEU A 149 10.32 -0.83 9.79
C LEU A 149 9.68 -0.38 11.11
N ARG A 150 10.42 -0.37 12.22
CA ARG A 150 9.91 0.13 13.50
C ARG A 150 9.49 1.60 13.42
N ARG A 151 10.27 2.44 12.76
CA ARG A 151 9.91 3.85 12.54
C ARG A 151 8.68 3.98 11.65
N PHE A 152 8.59 3.20 10.58
CA PHE A 152 7.46 3.19 9.67
C PHE A 152 6.17 2.79 10.38
N TYR A 153 6.14 1.61 11.02
CA TYR A 153 4.95 1.11 11.69
C TYR A 153 4.58 1.93 12.94
N GLY A 154 5.58 2.45 13.67
CA GLY A 154 5.34 3.32 14.83
C GLY A 154 4.78 4.70 14.49
N ALA A 155 4.80 5.10 13.20
CA ALA A 155 4.17 6.32 12.72
C ALA A 155 2.75 6.10 12.18
N CYS A 156 2.28 4.85 12.11
CA CYS A 156 0.89 4.53 11.77
C CYS A 156 0.00 4.68 13.00
N ARG A 157 -1.26 5.09 12.79
CA ARG A 157 -2.28 5.16 13.82
C ARG A 157 -2.62 3.78 14.38
N GLU A 158 -2.75 2.80 13.49
CA GLU A 158 -3.01 1.40 13.83
C GLU A 158 -2.26 0.48 12.87
N VAL A 159 -1.89 -0.71 13.37
CA VAL A 159 -1.22 -1.75 12.59
C VAL A 159 -1.96 -3.07 12.79
N TYR A 160 -2.49 -3.61 11.69
CA TYR A 160 -3.17 -4.90 11.66
C TYR A 160 -2.17 -6.03 11.34
N VAL A 161 -2.50 -7.26 11.73
CA VAL A 161 -1.75 -8.49 11.43
C VAL A 161 -2.67 -9.47 10.70
#